data_AF-A0A428RDM1-F1
#
_entry.id   AF-A0A428RDM1-F1
#
_cell.length_a   1.000
_cell.length_b   1.000
_cell.length_c   1.000
_cell.angle_alpha   90.00
_cell.angle_beta   90.00
_cell.angle_gamma   90.00
#
_symmetry.space_group_name_H-M   'P 1'
#
loop_
_entity.id
_entity.type
_entity.pdbx_description
1 polymer ?
#
loop_
_entity_poly.entity_id
_entity_poly.type
_entity_poly.pdbx_seq_one_letter_code
_entity_poly.pdbx_strand_id
1 'polypeptide(L)'
;MPPPSVNPDYQSLVFANCRSFHGSPDADYELASRLDTSNQWHLFVLKTEKGKRTNILSGTATHPSRAMEILLENSARLVDQHVACHGYDLVPTTTTTKPRAGLRGGE
;
A
#
# COMPACT_ATOMS: atom_id res chain seq x y z
N MET A 1 1.79 -30.13 16.54
CA MET A 1 2.78 -29.23 15.91
C MET A 1 2.04 -27.94 15.58
N PRO A 2 2.47 -26.76 16.04
CA PRO A 2 1.92 -25.51 15.51
C PRO A 2 2.26 -25.40 14.01
N PRO A 3 1.40 -24.77 13.19
CA PRO A 3 1.70 -24.59 11.77
C PRO A 3 2.99 -23.77 11.62
N PRO A 4 3.77 -23.97 10.54
CA PRO A 4 4.93 -23.15 10.26
C PRO A 4 4.46 -21.69 10.27
N SER A 5 5.07 -20.91 11.14
CA SER A 5 4.86 -19.47 11.26
C SER A 5 4.99 -18.87 9.88
N VAL A 6 3.84 -18.57 9.25
CA VAL A 6 3.77 -17.71 8.07
C VAL A 6 4.41 -16.42 8.52
N ASN A 7 5.66 -16.19 8.14
CA ASN A 7 6.26 -14.87 8.24
C ASN A 7 5.62 -14.11 7.09
N PRO A 8 4.61 -13.26 7.32
CA PRO A 8 4.05 -12.49 6.22
C PRO A 8 5.18 -11.65 5.65
N ASP A 9 5.25 -11.55 4.33
CA ASP A 9 6.15 -10.61 3.67
C ASP A 9 5.64 -9.18 3.94
N TYR A 10 6.03 -8.65 5.10
CA TYR A 10 5.63 -7.34 5.58
C TYR A 10 6.01 -6.25 4.57
N GLN A 11 7.08 -6.44 3.81
CA GLN A 11 7.52 -5.47 2.82
C GLN A 11 6.54 -5.41 1.65
N SER A 12 6.16 -6.57 1.12
CA SER A 12 5.13 -6.64 0.06
C SER A 12 3.80 -6.04 0.51
N LEU A 13 3.37 -6.30 1.75
CA LEU A 13 2.13 -5.72 2.30
C LEU A 13 2.21 -4.20 2.44
N VAL A 14 3.31 -3.68 2.98
CA VAL A 14 3.53 -2.22 3.10
C VAL A 14 3.49 -1.55 1.73
N PHE A 15 4.16 -2.12 0.72
CA PHE A 15 4.15 -1.56 -0.63
C PHE A 15 2.76 -1.62 -1.27
N ALA A 16 2.00 -2.71 -1.08
CA ALA A 16 0.64 -2.82 -1.58
C ALA A 16 -0.26 -1.71 -0.99
N ASN A 17 -0.21 -1.51 0.33
CA ASN A 17 -0.96 -0.46 1.02
C ASN A 17 -0.57 0.94 0.53
N CYS A 18 0.72 1.22 0.41
CA CYS A 18 1.21 2.52 -0.09
C CYS A 18 0.81 2.78 -1.55
N ARG A 19 0.78 1.75 -2.40
CA ARG A 19 0.31 1.87 -3.79
C ARG A 19 -1.18 2.20 -3.84
N SER A 20 -2.00 1.49 -3.07
CA SER A 20 -3.45 1.74 -2.99
C SER A 20 -3.76 3.17 -2.55
N PHE A 21 -3.01 3.71 -1.58
CA PHE A 21 -3.22 5.07 -1.08
C PHE A 21 -2.74 6.15 -2.06
N HIS A 22 -1.52 6.02 -2.60
CA HIS A 22 -0.90 7.08 -3.39
C HIS A 22 -1.29 7.04 -4.88
N GLY A 23 -1.96 5.98 -5.34
CA GLY A 23 -2.64 5.92 -6.64
C GLY A 23 -1.74 6.10 -7.87
N SER A 24 -0.42 5.96 -7.74
CA SER A 24 0.51 6.15 -8.85
C SER A 24 1.06 4.82 -9.32
N PRO A 25 0.54 4.25 -10.43
CA PRO A 25 1.01 2.98 -10.97
C PRO A 25 2.43 3.08 -11.55
N ASP A 26 2.85 4.29 -11.94
CA ASP A 26 4.17 4.57 -12.52
C ASP A 26 5.22 4.94 -11.46
N ALA A 27 4.85 4.89 -10.17
CA ALA A 27 5.78 5.16 -9.10
C ALA A 27 6.53 3.91 -8.66
N ASP A 28 7.85 4.06 -8.51
CA ASP A 28 8.69 3.05 -7.88
C ASP A 28 8.66 3.21 -6.38
N TYR A 29 8.59 2.08 -5.66
CA TYR A 29 8.58 2.03 -4.21
C TYR A 29 9.78 1.25 -3.71
N GLU A 30 10.49 1.80 -2.73
CA GLU A 30 11.68 1.20 -2.14
C GLU A 30 11.63 1.30 -0.62
N LEU A 31 12.15 0.29 0.06
CA LEU A 31 12.36 0.28 1.50
C LEU A 31 13.82 0.62 1.77
N ALA A 32 14.06 1.74 2.45
CA ALA A 32 15.38 2.12 2.91
C ALA A 32 15.47 1.97 4.44
N SER A 33 16.63 1.60 4.95
CA SER A 33 16.89 1.49 6.39
C SER A 33 18.13 2.27 6.79
N ARG A 34 18.10 2.87 7.97
CA ARG A 34 19.23 3.56 8.60
C ARG A 34 19.26 3.22 10.09
N LEU A 35 20.46 2.96 10.62
CA LEU A 35 20.70 2.94 12.06
C LEU A 35 21.23 4.33 12.47
N ASP A 36 20.64 4.94 13.50
CA ASP A 36 21.12 6.23 14.02
C ASP A 36 22.15 6.07 15.16
N THR A 37 22.66 7.20 15.64
CA THR A 37 23.67 7.25 16.73
C THR A 37 23.13 6.80 18.09
N SER A 38 21.81 6.69 18.23
CA SER A 38 21.12 6.22 19.44
C SER A 38 20.71 4.75 19.34
N ASN A 39 21.28 4.01 18.38
CA ASN A 39 20.94 2.62 18.08
C ASN A 39 19.45 2.40 17.78
N GLN A 40 18.78 3.40 17.21
CA GLN A 40 17.43 3.24 16.67
C GLN A 40 17.49 2.91 15.18
N TRP A 41 16.76 1.87 14.81
CA TRP A 41 16.47 1.55 13.42
C TRP A 41 15.39 2.49 12.90
N HIS A 42 15.67 3.14 11.78
CA HIS A 42 14.73 3.94 11.02
C HIS A 42 14.52 3.26 9.67
N LEU A 43 13.31 2.84 9.39
CA LEU A 43 12.90 2.31 8.10
C LEU A 43 12.01 3.34 7.40
N PHE A 44 12.19 3.48 6.10
CA PHE A 44 11.49 4.46 5.27
C PHE A 44 10.94 3.78 4.02
N VAL A 45 9.70 4.12 3.66
CA VAL A 45 9.18 3.84 2.33
C VAL A 45 9.40 5.07 1.47
N LEU A 46 10.16 4.89 0.41
CA LEU A 46 10.49 5.93 -0.55
C LEU A 46 9.68 5.70 -1.81
N LYS A 47 8.97 6.73 -2.25
CA LYS A 47 8.25 6.77 -3.53
C LYS A 47 9.09 7.58 -4.51
N THR A 48 9.38 7.04 -5.68
CA THR A 48 10.01 7.76 -6.79
C THR A 48 9.00 7.89 -7.92
N GLU A 49 8.69 9.12 -8.31
CA GLU A 49 7.75 9.40 -9.40
C GLU A 49 8.28 10.56 -10.23
N LYS A 50 8.34 10.40 -11.56
CA LYS A 50 8.87 11.42 -12.49
C LYS A 50 10.27 11.93 -12.10
N GLY A 51 11.12 11.01 -11.63
CA GLY A 51 12.48 11.32 -11.17
C GLY A 51 12.58 11.99 -9.80
N LYS A 52 11.46 12.27 -9.12
CA LYS A 52 11.45 12.85 -7.77
C LYS A 52 11.26 11.75 -6.72
N ARG A 53 12.23 11.62 -5.82
CA ARG A 53 12.19 10.68 -4.69
C ARG A 53 11.69 11.38 -3.43
N THR A 54 10.68 10.80 -2.78
CA THR A 54 10.05 11.34 -1.56
C THR A 54 9.85 10.26 -0.52
N ASN A 55 10.11 10.59 0.75
CA ASN A 55 9.74 9.73 1.88
C ASN A 55 8.24 9.87 2.14
N ILE A 56 7.51 8.75 2.09
CA ILE A 56 6.05 8.71 2.26
C ILE A 56 5.62 7.99 3.55
N LEU A 57 6.50 7.22 4.16
CA LEU A 57 6.19 6.46 5.38
C LEU A 57 7.47 6.17 6.14
N SER A 58 7.42 6.26 7.47
CA SER A 58 8.55 5.93 8.33
C SER A 58 8.13 5.08 9.53
N GLY A 59 9.04 4.24 10.00
CA GLY A 59 8.92 3.49 11.24
C GLY A 59 10.26 3.50 11.97
N THR A 60 10.23 3.77 13.27
CA THR A 60 11.43 3.85 14.11
C THR A 60 11.28 2.97 15.33
N ALA A 61 12.28 2.13 15.61
CA ALA A 61 12.33 1.30 16.81
C ALA A 61 13.75 0.87 17.16
N THR A 62 13.93 0.34 18.37
CA THR A 62 15.20 -0.27 18.83
C THR A 62 15.56 -1.54 18.07
N HIS A 63 14.58 -2.24 17.49
CA HIS A 63 14.78 -3.48 16.72
C HIS A 63 14.25 -3.33 15.29
N PRO A 64 14.94 -3.89 14.29
CA PRO A 64 14.54 -3.75 12.88
C PRO A 64 13.19 -4.41 12.60
N SER A 65 12.89 -5.55 13.23
CA SER A 65 11.58 -6.21 13.13
C SER A 65 10.45 -5.31 13.64
N ARG A 66 10.64 -4.68 14.79
CA ARG A 66 9.63 -3.76 15.35
C ARG A 66 9.45 -2.51 14.48
N ALA A 67 10.53 -1.97 13.92
CA ALA A 67 10.41 -0.85 12.98
C ALA A 67 9.62 -1.22 11.71
N MET A 68 9.75 -2.48 11.26
CA MET A 68 8.97 -3.01 10.14
C MET A 68 7.49 -3.21 10.48
N GLU A 69 7.18 -3.71 11.68
CA GLU A 69 5.80 -3.80 12.17
C GLU A 69 5.16 -2.41 12.25
N ILE A 70 5.88 -1.39 12.73
CA ILE A 70 5.41 0.00 12.77
C ILE A 70 5.12 0.52 11.35
N LEU A 71 5.95 0.18 10.36
CA LEU A 71 5.65 0.52 8.97
C LEU A 71 4.37 -0.14 8.48
N LEU A 72 4.15 -1.42 8.80
CA LEU A 72 2.90 -2.10 8.46
C LEU A 72 1.70 -1.41 9.09
N GLU A 73 1.74 -1.16 10.41
CA GLU A 73 0.69 -0.46 11.16
C GLU A 73 0.38 0.91 10.54
N ASN A 74 1.41 1.69 10.22
CA ASN A 74 1.27 3.01 9.60
C ASN A 74 0.69 2.92 8.17
N SER A 75 1.12 1.91 7.39
CA SER A 75 0.62 1.71 6.02
C SER A 75 -0.86 1.30 6.00
N ALA A 76 -1.28 0.45 6.94
CA ALA A 76 -2.68 0.05 7.07
C ALA A 76 -3.56 1.24 7.45
N ARG A 77 -3.09 2.09 8.38
CA ARG A 77 -3.80 3.32 8.77
C ARG A 77 -3.97 4.30 7.60
N LEU A 78 -3.04 4.34 6.64
CA LEU A 78 -3.22 5.14 5.42
C LEU A 78 -4.38 4.62 4.58
N VAL A 79 -4.48 3.30 4.41
CA VAL A 79 -5.60 2.68 3.68
C VAL A 79 -6.93 2.98 4.39
N ASP A 80 -6.98 2.84 5.71
CA ASP A 80 -8.18 3.17 6.49
C ASP A 80 -8.61 4.63 6.31
N GLN A 81 -7.65 5.57 6.31
CA GLN A 81 -7.92 6.98 6.04
C GLN A 81 -8.44 7.21 4.62
N HIS A 82 -7.88 6.52 3.62
CA HIS A 82 -8.35 6.63 2.25
C HIS A 82 -9.79 6.14 2.11
N VAL A 83 -10.09 4.97 2.69
CA VAL A 83 -11.44 4.39 2.70
C VAL A 83 -12.41 5.29 3.45
N ALA A 84 -12.02 5.88 4.58
CA ALA A 84 -12.86 6.83 5.30
C ALA A 84 -13.22 8.07 4.46
N CYS A 85 -12.34 8.52 3.57
CA CYS A 85 -12.57 9.68 2.71
C CYS A 85 -13.27 9.36 1.37
N HIS A 86 -13.04 8.18 0.79
CA HIS A 86 -13.49 7.82 -0.57
C HIS A 86 -14.50 6.67 -0.58
N GLY A 87 -14.83 6.10 0.59
CA GLY A 87 -15.60 4.86 0.69
C GLY A 87 -14.79 3.64 0.25
N TYR A 88 -15.45 2.49 0.22
CA TYR A 88 -14.89 1.26 -0.35
C TYR A 88 -15.15 1.19 -1.85
N ASP A 89 -15.15 2.32 -2.58
CA ASP A 89 -15.38 2.31 -4.02
C ASP A 89 -14.26 1.49 -4.67
N LEU A 90 -14.54 0.20 -4.82
CA LEU A 90 -13.82 -0.73 -5.66
C LEU A 90 -13.82 -0.05 -7.02
N VAL A 91 -12.63 0.34 -7.47
CA VAL A 91 -12.38 0.90 -8.81
C VAL A 91 -13.36 0.23 -9.75
N PRO A 92 -14.29 0.96 -10.41
CA PRO A 92 -15.33 0.31 -11.19
C PRO A 92 -14.63 -0.59 -12.18
N THR A 93 -14.73 -1.91 -11.97
CA THR A 93 -14.30 -2.90 -12.94
C THR A 93 -15.02 -2.49 -14.20
N THR A 94 -14.27 -2.01 -15.19
CA THR A 94 -14.79 -1.63 -16.50
C THR A 94 -15.22 -2.90 -17.22
N THR A 95 -16.26 -3.54 -16.69
CA THR A 95 -17.04 -4.55 -17.38
C THR A 95 -17.77 -3.78 -18.47
N THR A 96 -17.12 -3.74 -19.63
CA THR A 96 -17.75 -3.33 -20.88
C THR A 96 -18.89 -4.30 -21.15
N THR A 97 -20.10 -3.91 -20.78
CA THR A 97 -21.33 -4.42 -21.40
C THR A 97 -22.24 -3.23 -21.67
N LYS A 98 -22.09 -2.69 -22.89
CA LYS A 98 -23.09 -1.79 -23.49
C LYS A 98 -24.49 -2.39 -23.28
N PRO A 99 -25.50 -1.63 -22.84
CA PRO A 99 -26.87 -2.05 -23.03
C PRO A 99 -27.15 -2.07 -24.53
N ARG A 100 -27.36 -3.26 -25.10
CA ARG A 100 -27.92 -3.42 -26.44
C ARG A 100 -29.38 -2.95 -26.38
N ALA A 101 -29.60 -1.67 -26.65
CA ALA A 101 -30.91 -1.16 -27.01
C ALA A 101 -31.35 -1.81 -28.33
N GLY A 102 -32.57 -2.35 -28.35
CA GLY A 102 -33.25 -2.78 -29.57
C GLY A 102 -33.51 -4.30 -29.64
N LEU A 103 -34.60 -4.74 -29.03
CA LEU A 103 -35.43 -5.75 -29.67
C LEU A 103 -36.81 -5.14 -29.97
N ARG A 104 -37.10 -5.14 -31.26
CA ARG A 104 -38.36 -4.79 -31.90
C ARG A 104 -39.11 -6.11 -32.13
N GLY A 105 -40.40 -6.16 -31.77
CA GLY A 105 -41.39 -7.18 -32.13
C GLY A 105 -42.71 -6.75 -31.47
N GLY A 106 -43.82 -6.48 -32.16
CA GLY A 106 -44.42 -7.31 -33.21
C GLY A 106 -44.86 -8.60 -32.51
N GLU A 107 -46.08 -8.77 -32.04
CA GLU A 107 -47.38 -8.54 -32.70
C GLU A 107 -48.42 -7.85 -31.80
#